data_AF-A0A8C0JL61-F1
#
_entry.id   AF-A0A8C0JL61-F1
#
_cell.length_a   1.000
_cell.length_b   1.000
_cell.length_c   1.000
_cell.angle_alpha   90.00
_cell.angle_beta   90.00
_cell.angle_gamma   90.00
#
_symmetry.space_group_name_H-M   'P 1'
#
loop_
_entity.id
_entity.type
_entity.pdbx_description
1 polymer ?
#
loop_
_entity_poly.entity_id
_entity_poly.type
_entity_poly.pdbx_seq_one_letter_code
_entity_poly.pdbx_strand_id
1 'polypeptide(L)'
;SAGAGGQGPARTLVSKRKEKSRNAARSRRGKENLEFFELAKLLPLPGAISSQLDKASIVRLSVTYLRIRPLLHAVILIRGDESLLSQRRAAAPRAGRSGASLGLPIHSWARTPLTEA
;
A
#
# COMPACT_ATOMS: atom_id res chain seq x y z
N SER A 1 9.59 -18.80 59.87
CA SER A 1 10.22 -18.92 58.54
C SER A 1 9.36 -18.22 57.51
N ALA A 2 9.99 -17.74 56.44
CA ALA A 2 9.42 -17.20 55.20
C ALA A 2 8.57 -15.91 55.29
N GLY A 3 9.23 -14.78 54.99
CA GLY A 3 8.61 -13.47 54.85
C GLY A 3 7.72 -13.36 53.61
N ALA A 4 6.51 -12.86 53.81
CA ALA A 4 5.62 -12.44 52.75
C ALA A 4 6.14 -11.14 52.13
N GLY A 5 6.87 -11.26 51.01
CA GLY A 5 7.35 -10.12 50.23
C GLY A 5 6.18 -9.42 49.53
N GLY A 6 5.54 -8.47 50.21
CA GLY A 6 4.53 -7.59 49.63
C GLY A 6 5.12 -6.79 48.46
N GLN A 7 4.68 -7.09 47.24
CA GLN A 7 5.04 -6.30 46.07
C GLN A 7 4.33 -4.94 46.16
N GLY A 8 5.09 -3.88 46.46
CA GLY A 8 4.55 -2.53 46.56
C GLY A 8 3.83 -2.05 45.28
N PRO A 9 2.88 -1.10 45.40
CA PRO A 9 1.99 -0.67 44.31
C PRO A 9 2.73 -0.18 43.06
N ALA A 10 3.92 0.40 43.20
CA ALA A 10 4.73 0.80 42.05
C ALA A 10 5.20 -0.40 41.20
N ARG A 11 5.55 -1.53 41.82
CA ARG A 11 5.99 -2.76 41.10
C ARG A 11 4.83 -3.39 40.33
N THR A 12 3.64 -3.41 40.90
CA THR A 12 2.45 -3.97 40.22
C THR A 12 1.99 -3.11 39.04
N LEU A 13 2.10 -1.77 39.15
CA LEU A 13 1.83 -0.84 38.06
C LEU A 13 2.84 -0.96 36.91
N VAL A 14 4.13 -1.11 37.23
CA VAL A 14 5.17 -1.35 36.21
C VAL A 14 4.92 -2.68 35.48
N SER A 15 4.58 -3.74 36.21
CA SER A 15 4.21 -5.03 35.62
C SER A 15 2.98 -4.91 34.71
N LYS A 16 1.93 -4.19 35.13
CA LYS A 16 0.74 -3.91 34.28
C LYS A 16 1.07 -3.11 33.02
N ARG A 17 1.95 -2.10 33.11
CA ARG A 17 2.40 -1.32 31.95
C ARG A 17 3.20 -2.17 30.97
N LYS A 18 4.13 -3.00 31.47
CA LYS A 18 4.89 -3.95 30.66
C LYS A 18 3.96 -4.97 29.98
N GLU A 19 2.95 -5.46 30.69
CA GLU A 19 1.95 -6.37 30.14
C GLU A 19 1.14 -5.72 29.00
N LYS A 20 0.71 -4.48 29.19
CA LYS A 20 0.00 -3.71 28.15
C LYS A 20 0.86 -3.51 26.90
N SER A 21 2.14 -3.15 27.07
CA SER A 21 3.09 -3.01 25.96
C SER A 21 3.29 -4.34 25.21
N ARG A 22 3.44 -5.44 25.96
CA ARG A 22 3.57 -6.78 25.40
C ARG A 22 2.35 -7.17 24.56
N ASN A 23 1.15 -6.93 25.07
CA ASN A 23 -0.09 -7.22 24.35
C ASN A 23 -0.26 -6.31 23.12
N ALA A 24 0.12 -5.03 23.21
CA ALA A 24 0.12 -4.13 22.05
C ALA A 24 1.08 -4.62 20.95
N ALA A 25 2.28 -5.09 21.32
CA ALA A 25 3.24 -5.66 20.37
C ALA A 25 2.72 -6.95 19.72
N ARG A 26 2.07 -7.83 20.49
CA ARG A 26 1.42 -9.05 19.96
C ARG A 26 0.29 -8.71 18.99
N SER A 27 -0.59 -7.77 19.37
CA SER A 27 -1.69 -7.33 18.52
C SER A 27 -1.19 -6.78 17.19
N ARG A 28 -0.13 -5.96 17.19
CA ARG A 28 0.52 -5.46 15.96
C ARG A 28 1.04 -6.60 15.08
N ARG A 29 1.80 -7.56 15.66
CA ARG A 29 2.31 -8.72 14.92
C ARG A 29 1.19 -9.61 14.36
N GLY A 30 0.12 -9.79 15.13
CA GLY A 30 -1.06 -10.55 14.69
C GLY A 30 -1.77 -9.88 13.52
N LYS A 31 -1.97 -8.56 13.57
CA LYS A 31 -2.57 -7.79 12.48
C LYS A 31 -1.73 -7.86 11.20
N GLU A 32 -0.42 -7.62 11.30
CA GLU A 32 0.49 -7.71 10.17
C GLU A 32 0.49 -9.12 9.54
N ASN A 33 0.50 -10.19 10.36
CA ASN A 33 0.40 -11.56 9.85
C ASN A 33 -0.89 -11.80 9.06
N LEU A 34 -2.01 -11.26 9.53
CA LEU A 34 -3.29 -11.35 8.82
C LEU A 34 -3.22 -10.61 7.49
N GLU A 35 -2.69 -9.39 7.47
CA GLU A 35 -2.52 -8.59 6.25
C GLU A 35 -1.63 -9.32 5.22
N PHE A 36 -0.54 -9.97 5.66
CA PHE A 36 0.29 -10.80 4.78
C PHE A 36 -0.47 -12.00 4.21
N PHE A 37 -1.29 -12.66 5.01
CA PHE A 37 -2.09 -13.80 4.57
C PHE A 37 -3.16 -13.37 3.55
N GLU A 38 -3.84 -12.25 3.79
CA GLU A 38 -4.79 -11.68 2.82
C GLU A 38 -4.07 -11.27 1.53
N LEU A 39 -2.89 -10.66 1.61
CA LEU A 39 -2.09 -10.33 0.43
C LEU A 39 -1.72 -11.58 -0.38
N ALA A 40 -1.37 -12.70 0.27
CA ALA A 40 -1.05 -13.95 -0.40
C ALA A 40 -2.25 -14.54 -1.16
N LYS A 41 -3.48 -14.37 -0.65
CA LYS A 41 -4.71 -14.81 -1.32
C LYS A 41 -5.05 -14.00 -2.57
N LEU A 42 -4.58 -12.76 -2.66
CA LEU A 42 -4.83 -11.89 -3.83
C LEU A 42 -3.88 -12.19 -5.00
N LEU A 43 -2.81 -12.95 -4.77
CA LEU A 43 -1.94 -13.42 -5.84
C LEU A 43 -2.69 -14.43 -6.71
N PRO A 44 -2.44 -14.46 -8.04
CA PRO A 44 -3.05 -15.44 -8.95
C PRO A 44 -2.39 -16.83 -8.80
N LEU A 45 -2.43 -17.39 -7.59
CA LEU A 45 -1.85 -18.67 -7.21
C LEU A 45 -2.92 -19.53 -6.53
N PRO A 46 -2.89 -20.86 -6.69
CA PRO A 46 -3.76 -21.77 -5.95
C PRO A 46 -3.59 -21.60 -4.43
N GLY A 47 -4.71 -21.63 -3.68
CA GLY A 47 -4.73 -21.45 -2.22
C GLY A 47 -3.82 -22.41 -1.43
N ALA A 48 -3.63 -23.62 -1.96
CA ALA A 48 -2.73 -24.62 -1.37
C ALA A 48 -1.27 -24.16 -1.35
N ILE A 49 -0.84 -23.38 -2.35
CA ILE A 49 0.54 -22.87 -2.46
C ILE A 49 0.67 -21.54 -1.73
N SER A 50 -0.34 -20.66 -1.84
CA SER A 50 -0.29 -19.34 -1.19
C SER A 50 -0.24 -19.41 0.34
N SER A 51 -0.81 -20.47 0.94
CA SER A 51 -0.75 -20.72 2.39
C SER A 51 0.63 -21.16 2.89
N GLN A 52 1.49 -21.67 2.02
CA GLN A 52 2.84 -22.14 2.37
C GLN A 52 3.92 -21.07 2.13
N LEU A 53 3.56 -19.91 1.57
CA LEU A 53 4.51 -18.86 1.26
C LEU A 53 5.04 -18.18 2.53
N ASP A 54 6.36 -18.01 2.59
CA ASP A 54 6.98 -17.16 3.60
C ASP A 54 6.71 -15.67 3.32
N LYS A 55 6.78 -14.83 4.37
CA LYS A 55 6.50 -13.39 4.29
C LYS A 55 7.31 -12.68 3.20
N ALA A 56 8.59 -13.04 3.04
CA ALA A 56 9.45 -12.37 2.08
C ALA A 56 9.12 -12.78 0.65
N SER A 57 8.74 -14.03 0.43
CA SER A 57 8.26 -14.52 -0.87
C SER A 57 6.92 -13.89 -1.24
N ILE A 58 5.98 -13.73 -0.29
CA ILE A 58 4.73 -12.99 -0.51
C ILE A 58 5.03 -11.60 -1.08
N VAL A 59 5.90 -10.82 -0.41
CA VAL A 59 6.28 -9.47 -0.88
C VAL A 59 6.92 -9.51 -2.27
N ARG A 60 7.90 -10.40 -2.48
CA ARG A 60 8.62 -10.53 -3.76
C ARG A 60 7.68 -10.87 -4.91
N LEU A 61 6.77 -11.81 -4.71
CA LEU A 61 5.77 -12.21 -5.70
C LEU A 61 4.75 -11.10 -5.95
N SER A 62 4.27 -10.40 -4.91
CA SER A 62 3.33 -9.28 -5.09
C SER A 62 3.95 -8.14 -5.89
N VAL A 63 5.19 -7.73 -5.58
CA VAL A 63 5.89 -6.68 -6.34
C VAL A 63 6.12 -7.13 -7.78
N THR A 64 6.57 -8.36 -7.99
CA THR A 64 6.81 -8.91 -9.33
C THR A 64 5.50 -8.96 -10.13
N TYR A 65 4.41 -9.44 -9.52
CA TYR A 65 3.09 -9.52 -10.13
C TYR A 65 2.60 -8.15 -10.61
N LEU A 66 2.71 -7.10 -9.78
CA LEU A 66 2.31 -5.75 -10.17
C LEU A 66 3.15 -5.22 -11.35
N ARG A 67 4.46 -5.52 -11.39
CA ARG A 67 5.35 -5.11 -12.48
C ARG A 67 5.03 -5.79 -13.80
N ILE A 68 4.72 -7.10 -13.75
CA ILE A 68 4.42 -7.88 -14.96
C ILE A 68 2.95 -7.74 -15.39
N ARG A 69 2.05 -7.22 -14.56
CA ARG A 69 0.61 -7.13 -14.88
C ARG A 69 0.30 -6.45 -16.22
N PRO A 70 0.98 -5.35 -16.62
CA PRO A 70 0.79 -4.76 -17.95
C PRO A 70 1.27 -5.69 -19.08
N LEU A 71 2.38 -6.41 -18.86
CA LEU A 71 2.90 -7.40 -19.82
C LEU A 71 1.97 -8.60 -19.92
N LEU A 72 1.44 -9.10 -18.80
CA LEU A 72 0.44 -10.16 -18.78
C LEU A 72 -0.83 -9.74 -19.50
N HIS A 73 -1.31 -8.52 -19.28
CA HIS A 73 -2.44 -7.98 -20.03
C HIS A 73 -2.12 -7.87 -21.53
N ALA A 74 -0.95 -7.36 -21.91
CA ALA A 74 -0.55 -7.30 -23.32
C ALA A 74 -0.47 -8.71 -23.93
N VAL A 75 0.13 -9.68 -23.25
CA VAL A 75 0.26 -11.07 -23.72
C VAL A 75 -1.11 -11.78 -23.81
N ILE A 76 -2.01 -11.55 -22.85
CA ILE A 76 -3.37 -12.09 -22.85
C ILE A 76 -4.18 -11.44 -23.98
N LEU A 77 -4.10 -10.12 -24.16
CA LEU A 77 -4.76 -9.39 -25.25
C LEU A 77 -4.23 -9.80 -26.63
N ILE A 78 -2.94 -10.13 -26.75
CA ILE A 78 -2.36 -10.67 -27.99
C ILE A 78 -2.88 -12.10 -28.27
N ARG A 79 -3.23 -12.86 -27.22
CA ARG A 79 -3.71 -14.26 -27.35
C ARG A 79 -5.23 -14.43 -27.34
N GLY A 80 -6.01 -13.43 -26.95
CA GLY A 80 -7.46 -13.60 -26.74
C GLY A 80 -8.25 -12.31 -26.84
N ASP A 81 -8.99 -12.20 -27.95
CA ASP A 81 -10.30 -11.55 -28.07
C ASP A 81 -10.41 -10.01 -27.89
N GLU A 82 -10.50 -9.34 -29.04
CA GLU A 82 -10.80 -7.89 -29.24
C GLU A 82 -12.22 -7.46 -28.80
N SER A 83 -13.04 -8.35 -28.23
CA SER A 83 -14.45 -8.03 -27.91
C SER A 83 -14.61 -7.12 -26.67
N LEU A 84 -13.76 -7.26 -25.64
CA LEU A 84 -13.90 -6.50 -24.38
C LEU A 84 -13.27 -5.10 -24.40
N LEU A 85 -12.37 -4.81 -25.35
CA LEU A 85 -11.76 -3.49 -25.52
C LEU A 85 -12.69 -2.51 -26.25
N SER A 86 -13.57 -3.01 -27.12
CA SER A 86 -14.57 -2.20 -27.83
C SER A 86 -15.51 -1.48 -26.85
N GLN A 87 -15.80 -2.11 -25.70
CA GLN A 87 -16.67 -1.53 -24.67
C GLN A 87 -15.97 -0.47 -23.80
N ARG A 88 -14.63 -0.49 -23.69
CA ARG A 88 -13.87 0.51 -22.91
C ARG A 88 -13.50 1.76 -23.73
N ARG A 89 -13.48 1.68 -25.06
CA ARG A 89 -13.18 2.81 -25.96
C ARG A 89 -14.36 3.75 -26.20
N ALA A 90 -15.59 3.30 -25.97
CA ALA A 90 -16.80 4.10 -26.20
C ALA A 90 -17.09 5.15 -25.09
N ALA A 91 -16.35 5.14 -23.98
CA ALA A 91 -16.60 6.01 -22.81
C ALA A 91 -15.58 7.16 -22.64
N ALA A 92 -14.95 7.63 -23.72
CA ALA A 92 -14.10 8.82 -23.67
C ALA A 92 -14.85 10.04 -24.25
N PRO A 93 -15.16 11.08 -23.44
CA PRO A 93 -15.81 12.28 -23.96
C PRO A 93 -14.83 13.04 -24.87
N ARG A 94 -15.29 13.33 -26.09
CA ARG A 94 -14.58 14.15 -27.08
C ARG A 94 -14.38 15.57 -26.53
N ALA A 95 -13.18 15.88 -26.04
CA ALA A 95 -12.79 17.25 -25.75
C ALA A 95 -12.70 18.03 -27.06
N GLY A 96 -13.60 19.02 -27.21
CA GLY A 96 -13.69 19.91 -28.35
C GLY A 96 -12.41 20.73 -28.51
N ARG A 97 -11.82 20.63 -29.70
CA ARG A 97 -10.75 21.49 -30.19
C ARG A 97 -11.41 22.72 -30.82
N SER A 98 -11.34 23.87 -30.17
CA SER A 98 -11.57 25.18 -30.80
C SER A 98 -10.48 26.13 -30.33
N GLY A 99 -9.63 26.54 -31.26
CA GLY A 99 -8.60 27.53 -31.03
C GLY A 99 -9.21 28.93 -30.92
N ALA A 100 -8.59 29.76 -30.09
CA ALA A 100 -8.59 31.20 -30.27
C ALA A 100 -7.24 31.72 -29.79
N SER A 101 -6.55 32.34 -30.73
CA SER A 101 -5.25 32.99 -30.65
C SER A 101 -5.34 34.39 -30.06
N LEU A 102 -4.18 34.89 -29.62
CA LEU A 102 -3.74 36.28 -29.43
C LEU A 102 -3.90 36.89 -28.03
N GLY A 103 -2.76 37.39 -27.52
CA GLY A 103 -2.73 38.43 -26.48
C GLY A 103 -1.76 38.17 -25.34
N LEU A 104 -0.45 38.28 -25.57
CA LEU A 104 0.49 38.61 -24.48
C LEU A 104 0.33 40.09 -24.13
N PRO A 105 0.33 40.45 -22.84
CA PRO A 105 0.98 41.68 -22.43
C PRO A 105 2.06 41.43 -21.38
N ILE A 106 3.24 41.89 -21.77
CA ILE A 106 4.37 42.32 -20.98
C ILE A 106 3.87 43.29 -19.91
N HIS A 107 4.16 43.05 -18.61
CA HIS A 107 4.34 44.00 -17.49
C HIS A 107 4.41 43.16 -16.19
N SER A 108 5.62 42.80 -15.72
CA SER A 108 6.34 43.52 -14.67
C SER A 108 5.70 43.43 -13.28
N TRP A 109 6.27 42.58 -12.41
CA TRP A 109 6.77 43.04 -11.12
C TRP A 109 7.74 41.99 -10.57
N ALA A 110 8.99 42.43 -10.43
CA ALA A 110 10.06 41.69 -9.78
C ALA A 110 9.99 41.88 -8.26
N ARG A 111 10.69 40.96 -7.56
CA ARG A 111 11.23 41.03 -6.18
C ARG A 111 10.21 40.78 -5.05
N THR A 112 10.56 40.00 -4.02
CA THR A 112 11.85 39.99 -3.31
C THR A 112 12.38 38.59 -2.93
N PRO A 113 13.73 38.45 -2.79
CA PRO A 113 14.40 37.26 -2.29
C PRO A 113 14.40 37.17 -0.76
N LEU A 114 14.49 35.93 -0.28
CA LEU A 114 14.74 35.52 1.10
C LEU A 114 16.19 35.88 1.48
N THR A 115 16.39 36.58 2.60
CA THR A 115 17.72 36.75 3.23
C THR A 115 17.64 36.34 4.70
N GLU A 116 18.54 35.45 5.09
CA GLU A 116 18.91 35.07 6.45
C GLU A 116 19.24 36.27 7.35
N ALA A 117 18.80 36.20 8.61
CA ALA A 117 19.57 36.50 9.83
C ALA A 117 18.79 35.97 11.05
#